data_AF-A0A1C5YXT8-F1
#
_entry.id   AF-A0A1C5YXT8-F1
#
_cell.length_a   1.000
_cell.length_b   1.000
_cell.length_c   1.000
_cell.angle_alpha   90.00
_cell.angle_beta   90.00
_cell.angle_gamma   90.00
#
_symmetry.space_group_name_H-M   'P 1'
#
loop_
_entity.id
_entity.type
_entity.pdbx_description
1 polymer ?
#
loop_
_entity_poly.entity_id
_entity_poly.type
_entity_poly.pdbx_seq_one_letter_code
_entity_poly.pdbx_strand_id
1 'polypeptide(L)'
;MNKELKFLSDEYLEEVYQASKLFHIGIYVNYKNAKGIKRDLIHPCGWDFISFENIEDIDDMSKEEAKNYDWSVYNYTFDNEDISNGVYFMNHPFENYTLKEILEIVGENGWSFEG
;
A
#
# COMPACT_ATOMS: atom_id res chain seq x y z
N MET A 1 -11.13 23.70 -9.20
CA MET A 1 -10.34 22.60 -9.78
C MET A 1 -9.74 21.83 -8.62
N ASN A 2 -10.25 20.63 -8.34
CA ASN A 2 -9.53 19.70 -7.48
C ASN A 2 -8.24 19.35 -8.23
N LYS A 3 -7.10 19.63 -7.62
CA LYS A 3 -5.81 19.25 -8.15
C LYS A 3 -5.73 17.74 -7.94
N GLU A 4 -5.93 16.95 -8.99
CA GLU A 4 -5.74 15.51 -8.90
C GLU A 4 -4.34 15.24 -8.36
N LEU A 5 -4.28 14.45 -7.30
CA LEU A 5 -3.03 14.07 -6.66
C LEU A 5 -2.38 13.02 -7.57
N LYS A 6 -1.41 13.45 -8.39
CA LYS A 6 -0.75 12.61 -9.38
C LYS A 6 -0.19 11.31 -8.79
N PHE A 7 0.26 11.33 -7.53
CA PHE A 7 0.79 10.17 -6.81
C PHE A 7 -0.28 9.11 -6.44
N LEU A 8 -1.55 9.36 -6.75
CA LEU A 8 -2.66 8.43 -6.55
C LEU A 8 -3.22 7.90 -7.87
N SER A 9 -2.58 8.21 -9.01
CA SER A 9 -2.99 7.66 -10.29
C SER A 9 -2.59 6.19 -10.38
N ASP A 10 -3.37 5.41 -11.12
CA ASP A 10 -3.11 4.00 -11.37
C ASP A 10 -1.70 3.82 -11.98
N GLU A 11 -1.26 4.70 -12.89
CA GLU A 11 0.10 4.62 -13.42
C GLU A 11 1.17 4.80 -12.33
N TYR A 12 0.95 5.68 -11.36
CA TYR A 12 1.90 5.89 -10.28
C TYR A 12 1.93 4.69 -9.32
N LEU A 13 0.78 4.15 -8.94
CA LEU A 13 0.69 2.98 -8.07
C LEU A 13 1.38 1.76 -8.72
N GLU A 14 1.25 1.61 -10.04
CA GLU A 14 1.97 0.59 -10.81
C GLU A 14 3.48 0.84 -10.78
N GLU A 15 3.94 2.08 -11.00
CA GLU A 15 5.36 2.42 -10.91
C GLU A 15 5.92 2.09 -9.52
N VAL A 16 5.16 2.35 -8.44
CA VAL A 16 5.54 2.00 -7.07
C VAL A 16 5.66 0.50 -6.90
N TYR A 17 4.68 -0.28 -7.38
CA TYR A 17 4.72 -1.74 -7.32
C TYR A 17 5.90 -2.32 -8.11
N GLN A 18 6.11 -1.87 -9.34
CA GLN A 18 7.24 -2.34 -10.16
C GLN A 18 8.59 -1.95 -9.55
N ALA A 19 8.69 -0.76 -8.96
CA ALA A 19 9.91 -0.34 -8.26
C ALA A 19 10.14 -1.16 -6.98
N SER A 20 9.08 -1.51 -6.24
CA SER A 20 9.20 -2.26 -4.99
C SER A 20 9.82 -3.65 -5.19
N LYS A 21 9.71 -4.25 -6.37
CA LYS A 21 10.38 -5.52 -6.72
C LYS A 21 11.90 -5.47 -6.54
N LEU A 22 12.50 -4.28 -6.53
CA LEU A 22 13.91 -4.06 -6.21
C LEU A 22 14.20 -3.88 -4.71
N PHE A 23 13.17 -3.69 -3.90
CA PHE A 23 13.21 -3.29 -2.48
C PHE A 23 12.29 -4.18 -1.62
N HIS A 24 12.62 -5.47 -1.52
CA HIS A 24 11.86 -6.44 -0.70
C HIS A 24 10.37 -6.53 -1.06
N ILE A 25 10.00 -6.15 -2.28
CA ILE A 25 8.65 -6.21 -2.82
C ILE A 25 7.61 -5.56 -1.90
N GLY A 26 7.92 -4.36 -1.39
CA GLY A 26 6.99 -3.59 -0.58
C GLY A 26 7.45 -2.17 -0.29
N ILE A 27 6.75 -1.49 0.62
CA ILE A 27 7.08 -0.13 1.06
C ILE A 27 6.96 0.01 2.57
N TYR A 28 7.69 0.97 3.12
CA TYR A 28 7.49 1.44 4.48
C TYR A 28 6.52 2.62 4.49
N VAL A 29 5.59 2.63 5.44
CA VAL A 29 4.62 3.72 5.65
C VAL A 29 4.81 4.34 7.02
N ASN A 30 4.85 5.67 7.08
CA ASN A 30 5.04 6.46 8.27
C ASN A 30 3.75 7.20 8.67
N TYR A 31 3.35 7.02 9.92
CA TYR A 31 2.12 7.62 10.43
C TYR A 31 2.28 9.05 10.97
N LYS A 32 3.47 9.67 10.92
CA LYS A 32 3.78 10.98 11.52
C LYS A 32 2.74 12.04 11.20
N ASN A 33 2.23 12.06 9.97
CA ASN A 33 1.21 13.01 9.52
C ASN A 33 -0.17 12.36 9.25
N ALA A 34 -0.30 11.04 9.44
CA ALA A 34 -1.55 10.33 9.21
C ALA A 34 -2.63 10.81 10.19
N LYS A 35 -3.81 11.14 9.65
CA LYS A 35 -4.97 11.59 10.43
C LYS A 35 -5.93 10.42 10.63
N GLY A 36 -6.57 10.35 11.80
CA GLY A 36 -7.60 9.34 12.08
C GLY A 36 -7.07 7.94 12.43
N ILE A 37 -5.75 7.74 12.48
CA ILE A 37 -5.14 6.45 12.83
C ILE A 37 -4.97 6.30 14.34
N LYS A 38 -5.40 5.15 14.86
CA LYS A 38 -5.20 4.71 16.24
C LYS A 38 -3.74 4.24 16.42
N ARG A 39 -2.96 5.00 17.19
CA ARG A 39 -1.51 4.79 17.37
C ARG A 39 -1.15 3.53 18.15
N ASP A 40 -2.08 2.98 18.92
CA ASP A 40 -1.93 1.74 19.67
C ASP A 40 -2.07 0.48 18.81
N LEU A 41 -2.45 0.63 17.52
CA LEU A 41 -2.65 -0.47 16.57
C LEU A 41 -1.58 -0.54 15.47
N ILE A 42 -0.55 0.30 15.54
CA ILE A 42 0.55 0.36 14.56
C ILE A 42 1.88 -0.03 15.21
N HIS A 43 2.91 -0.26 14.42
CA HIS A 43 4.24 -0.52 14.96
C HIS A 43 4.71 0.61 15.91
N PRO A 44 5.32 0.30 17.08
CA PRO A 44 5.72 1.31 18.06
C PRO A 44 6.70 2.38 17.56
N CYS A 45 7.53 2.05 16.55
CA CYS A 45 8.44 3.02 15.93
C CYS A 45 7.74 4.02 15.00
N GLY A 46 6.44 3.83 14.73
CA GLY A 46 5.65 4.68 13.84
C GLY A 46 5.85 4.40 12.36
N TRP A 47 6.45 3.26 12.01
CA TRP A 47 6.60 2.76 10.65
C TRP A 47 6.12 1.32 10.54
N ASP A 48 5.31 1.03 9.54
CA ASP A 48 4.96 -0.34 9.16
C ASP A 48 5.50 -0.65 7.77
N PHE A 49 5.86 -1.92 7.54
CA PHE A 49 6.18 -2.41 6.20
C PHE A 49 4.93 -3.02 5.59
N ILE A 50 4.56 -2.57 4.39
CA ILE A 50 3.46 -3.11 3.59
C ILE A 50 4.08 -4.00 2.51
N SER A 51 3.90 -5.30 2.65
CA SER A 51 4.35 -6.32 1.72
C SER A 51 3.42 -6.39 0.52
N PHE A 52 4.01 -6.45 -0.67
CA PHE A 52 3.29 -6.70 -1.92
C PHE A 52 3.51 -8.14 -2.42
N GLU A 53 4.08 -9.04 -1.60
CA GLU A 53 4.37 -10.44 -1.97
C GLU A 53 3.14 -11.21 -2.44
N ASN A 54 1.96 -10.88 -1.89
CA ASN A 54 0.69 -11.53 -2.20
C ASN A 54 -0.07 -10.88 -3.37
N ILE A 55 0.46 -9.79 -3.95
CA ILE A 55 -0.10 -9.22 -5.17
C ILE A 55 0.37 -10.07 -6.35
N GLU A 56 -0.56 -10.78 -6.98
CA GLU A 56 -0.27 -11.66 -8.10
C GLU A 56 0.14 -10.88 -9.36
N ASP A 57 1.33 -11.18 -9.88
CA ASP A 57 1.74 -10.79 -11.24
C ASP A 57 0.99 -11.68 -12.25
N ILE A 58 -0.10 -11.18 -12.83
CA ILE A 58 -0.70 -11.88 -13.97
C ILE A 58 0.07 -11.48 -15.24
N ASP A 59 1.19 -12.16 -15.48
CA ASP A 59 2.15 -11.91 -16.58
C ASP A 59 1.53 -11.94 -17.99
N ASP A 60 0.33 -12.49 -18.16
CA ASP A 60 -0.29 -12.74 -19.47
C ASP A 60 -1.59 -11.96 -19.73
N MET A 61 -2.07 -11.12 -18.81
CA MET A 61 -3.32 -10.37 -19.00
C MET A 61 -3.06 -8.94 -19.49
N SER A 62 -3.73 -8.56 -20.58
CA SER A 62 -3.73 -7.18 -21.05
C SER A 62 -4.41 -6.24 -20.04
N LYS A 63 -4.08 -4.94 -20.08
CA LYS A 63 -4.71 -3.91 -19.23
C LYS A 63 -6.24 -3.89 -19.35
N GLU A 64 -6.80 -4.26 -20.51
CA GLU A 64 -8.24 -4.41 -20.70
C GLU A 64 -8.82 -5.66 -20.01
N GLU A 65 -8.07 -6.75 -19.91
CA GLU A 65 -8.51 -7.99 -19.25
C GLU A 65 -8.45 -7.86 -17.72
N ALA A 66 -7.46 -7.13 -17.19
CA ALA A 66 -7.31 -6.85 -15.77
C ALA A 66 -8.45 -5.99 -15.18
N LYS A 67 -9.18 -5.22 -16.00
CA LYS A 67 -10.29 -4.36 -15.55
C LYS A 67 -11.44 -5.11 -14.87
N ASN A 68 -11.58 -6.42 -15.11
CA ASN A 68 -12.63 -7.25 -14.55
C ASN A 68 -12.14 -8.19 -13.43
N TYR A 69 -10.86 -8.11 -13.06
CA TYR A 69 -10.26 -8.97 -12.03
C TYR A 69 -9.82 -8.14 -10.82
N ASP A 70 -10.15 -8.66 -9.64
CA ASP A 70 -9.98 -8.01 -8.34
C ASP A 70 -8.53 -8.07 -7.78
N TRP A 71 -7.55 -8.35 -8.66
CA TRP A 71 -6.16 -8.65 -8.28
C TRP A 71 -5.15 -7.69 -8.93
N SER A 72 -5.50 -6.40 -9.03
CA SER A 72 -4.54 -5.35 -9.44
C SER A 72 -4.00 -4.64 -8.21
N VAL A 73 -2.79 -4.07 -8.28
CA VAL A 73 -2.23 -3.27 -7.17
C VAL A 73 -3.13 -2.09 -6.73
N TYR A 74 -4.07 -1.69 -7.59
CA TYR A 74 -5.06 -0.66 -7.30
C TYR A 74 -6.21 -1.14 -6.42
N ASN A 75 -6.61 -2.40 -6.59
CA ASN A 75 -7.78 -3.00 -5.97
C ASN A 75 -7.42 -4.02 -4.89
N TYR A 76 -6.17 -4.50 -4.86
CA TYR A 76 -5.68 -5.40 -3.82
C TYR A 76 -5.83 -4.75 -2.46
N THR A 77 -6.58 -5.39 -1.58
CA THR A 77 -6.78 -4.99 -0.20
C THR A 77 -5.80 -5.74 0.69
N PHE A 78 -5.02 -5.02 1.49
CA PHE A 78 -4.02 -5.62 2.36
C PHE A 78 -4.65 -6.26 3.59
N ASP A 79 -4.28 -7.51 3.85
CA ASP A 79 -4.61 -8.20 5.08
C ASP A 79 -3.56 -7.89 6.16
N ASN A 80 -3.87 -8.21 7.41
CA ASN A 80 -2.95 -7.95 8.52
C ASN A 80 -1.59 -8.64 8.31
N GLU A 81 -1.55 -9.81 7.68
CA GLU A 81 -0.29 -10.51 7.41
C GLU A 81 0.61 -9.81 6.39
N ASP A 82 0.03 -9.00 5.50
CA ASP A 82 0.79 -8.17 4.57
C ASP A 82 1.48 -7.00 5.29
N ILE A 83 1.06 -6.68 6.51
CA ILE A 83 1.47 -5.48 7.24
C ILE A 83 2.36 -5.86 8.42
N SER A 84 3.67 -5.62 8.27
CA SER A 84 4.68 -5.99 9.26
C SER A 84 4.55 -7.47 9.69
N ASN A 85 4.21 -8.36 8.75
CA ASN A 85 3.97 -9.79 8.95
C ASN A 85 2.87 -10.12 9.98
N GLY A 86 1.89 -9.22 10.16
CA GLY A 86 0.81 -9.38 11.13
C GLY A 86 1.25 -9.40 12.59
N VAL A 87 2.49 -8.99 12.88
CA VAL A 87 3.10 -9.10 14.21
C VAL A 87 2.39 -8.23 15.23
N TYR A 88 1.87 -7.09 14.81
CA TYR A 88 1.50 -6.06 15.76
C TYR A 88 0.07 -6.20 16.27
N PHE A 89 -1.00 -6.39 15.47
CA PHE A 89 -2.37 -6.52 16.02
C PHE A 89 -3.35 -7.20 15.06
N MET A 90 -4.34 -7.96 15.57
CA MET A 90 -5.41 -8.59 14.75
C MET A 90 -6.42 -7.60 14.12
N ASN A 91 -6.17 -6.29 14.12
CA ASN A 91 -7.06 -5.26 13.57
C ASN A 91 -6.24 -4.03 13.14
N HIS A 92 -5.27 -4.23 12.25
CA HIS A 92 -4.38 -3.15 11.84
C HIS A 92 -5.19 -2.03 11.14
N PRO A 93 -4.87 -0.73 11.32
CA PRO A 93 -5.66 0.36 10.75
C PRO A 93 -5.76 0.40 9.22
N PHE A 94 -4.87 -0.32 8.55
CA PHE A 94 -4.85 -0.48 7.08
C PHE A 94 -5.30 -1.86 6.62
N GLU A 95 -5.79 -2.71 7.51
CA GLU A 95 -6.42 -3.97 7.11
C GLU A 95 -7.67 -3.68 6.25
N ASN A 96 -7.82 -4.40 5.14
CA ASN A 96 -8.82 -4.20 4.10
C ASN A 96 -8.68 -2.89 3.30
N TYR A 97 -7.56 -2.17 3.41
CA TYR A 97 -7.34 -0.95 2.62
C TYR A 97 -6.54 -1.29 1.36
N THR A 98 -6.82 -0.58 0.28
CA THR A 98 -6.00 -0.60 -0.93
C THR A 98 -4.74 0.24 -0.77
N LEU A 99 -3.74 0.03 -1.63
CA LEU A 99 -2.53 0.87 -1.64
C LEU A 99 -2.89 2.35 -1.81
N LYS A 100 -3.86 2.65 -2.68
CA LYS A 100 -4.34 4.01 -2.91
C LYS A 100 -4.86 4.68 -1.65
N GLU A 101 -5.73 3.99 -0.90
CA GLU A 101 -6.32 4.51 0.34
C GLU A 101 -5.25 4.73 1.42
N ILE A 102 -4.28 3.81 1.52
CA ILE A 102 -3.14 3.95 2.43
C ILE A 102 -2.34 5.22 2.07
N LEU A 103 -1.99 5.39 0.79
CA LEU A 103 -1.23 6.56 0.32
C LEU A 103 -2.00 7.88 0.47
N GLU A 104 -3.33 7.87 0.36
CA GLU A 104 -4.19 9.03 0.67
C GLU A 104 -4.05 9.46 2.14
N ILE A 105 -3.93 8.49 3.05
CA ILE A 105 -3.84 8.74 4.49
C ILE A 105 -2.46 9.25 4.90
N VAL A 106 -1.40 8.58 4.45
CA VAL A 106 -0.02 8.94 4.84
C VAL A 106 0.52 10.10 4.01
N GLY A 107 -0.01 10.30 2.80
CA GLY A 107 0.36 11.34 1.85
C GLY A 107 1.66 11.02 1.09
N GLU A 108 1.96 11.84 0.08
CA GLU A 108 3.12 11.67 -0.83
C GLU A 108 4.47 11.49 -0.10
N ASN A 109 4.65 12.10 1.08
CA ASN A 109 5.89 12.02 1.87
C ASN A 109 5.76 11.10 3.10
N GLY A 110 4.69 10.32 3.18
CA GLY A 110 4.38 9.42 4.27
C GLY A 110 4.83 7.98 4.04
N TRP A 111 5.62 7.72 3.00
CA TRP A 111 6.09 6.39 2.67
C TRP A 111 7.44 6.44 1.93
N SER A 112 8.13 5.30 1.88
CA SER A 112 9.42 5.13 1.21
C SER A 112 9.74 3.65 0.96
N PHE A 113 10.70 3.36 0.08
CA PHE A 113 11.22 1.99 -0.08
C PHE A 113 12.19 1.57 1.04
N GLU A 114 12.65 2.55 1.84
CA GLU A 114 13.56 2.37 2.97
C GLU A 114 12.89 2.89 4.24
N GLY A 115 12.97 2.12 5.33
CA GLY A 115 12.33 2.42 6.62
C GLY A 115 13.22 3.12 7.64
#